data_AF-A0A7I7WQ42-F1
#
_entry.id   AF-A0A7I7WQ42-F1
#
_cell.length_a   1.000
_cell.length_b   1.000
_cell.length_c   1.000
_cell.angle_alpha   90.00
_cell.angle_beta   90.00
_cell.angle_gamma   90.00
#
_symmetry.space_group_name_H-M   'P 1'
#
loop_
_entity.id
_entity.type
_entity.pdbx_description
1 polymer ?
#
loop_
_entity_poly.entity_id
_entity_poly.type
_entity_poly.pdbx_seq_one_letter_code
_entity_poly.pdbx_strand_id
1 'polypeptide(L)'
;MTYVPEAPGVATDLNTAFVNGQPTADLTRHLTDLSAHHFGDANRLVRGKWDGQDAGYIGEARNNGGIFFYTGDDTWNAMEQGLDSQQAAGLTWRLNESFLATQMEDGLARIDCVVDFKRFSSLEDVLRLDSDSFSAKEIRYLFENAGAHGYERVGNSWVRIKGG
;
A
#
# COMPACT_ATOMS: atom_id res chain seq x y z
N MET A 1 -4.15 -17.58 -4.79
CA MET A 1 -4.92 -17.06 -3.65
C MET A 1 -3.97 -17.07 -2.47
N THR A 2 -3.58 -15.91 -1.95
CA THR A 2 -2.67 -15.81 -0.80
C THR A 2 -3.51 -15.35 0.39
N TYR A 3 -4.38 -16.24 0.85
CA TYR A 3 -5.23 -16.04 2.02
C TYR A 3 -4.37 -16.20 3.27
N VAL A 4 -4.45 -15.23 4.19
CA VAL A 4 -3.72 -15.23 5.46
C VAL A 4 -4.75 -15.33 6.60
N PRO A 5 -4.95 -16.53 7.18
CA PRO A 5 -6.06 -16.77 8.11
C PRO A 5 -5.98 -15.95 9.39
N GLU A 6 -4.78 -15.55 9.83
CA GLU A 6 -4.62 -14.69 11.02
C GLU A 6 -4.96 -13.21 10.79
N ALA A 7 -4.97 -12.73 9.54
CA ALA A 7 -5.10 -11.29 9.24
C ALA A 7 -6.41 -10.66 9.77
N PRO A 8 -7.60 -11.30 9.67
CA PRO A 8 -8.83 -10.76 10.26
C PRO A 8 -8.80 -10.60 11.78
N GLY A 9 -8.09 -11.50 12.48
CA GLY A 9 -7.91 -11.40 13.93
C GLY A 9 -7.09 -10.18 14.32
N VAL A 10 -5.93 -9.98 13.67
CA VAL A 10 -5.07 -8.81 13.90
C VAL A 10 -5.78 -7.51 13.52
N ALA A 11 -6.59 -7.52 12.45
CA ALA A 11 -7.42 -6.38 12.06
C ALA A 11 -8.48 -6.02 13.11
N THR A 12 -9.09 -7.02 13.75
CA THR A 12 -10.04 -6.82 14.86
C THR A 12 -9.37 -6.17 16.07
N ASP A 13 -8.17 -6.65 16.42
CA ASP A 13 -7.38 -6.08 17.51
C ASP A 13 -6.95 -4.63 17.19
N LEU A 14 -6.54 -4.37 15.95
CA LEU A 14 -6.18 -3.04 15.48
C LEU A 14 -7.36 -2.07 15.57
N ASN A 15 -8.54 -2.46 15.10
CA ASN A 15 -9.77 -1.66 15.22
C ASN A 15 -10.09 -1.39 16.70
N THR A 16 -10.09 -2.43 17.53
CA THR A 16 -10.40 -2.31 18.96
C THR A 16 -9.44 -1.35 19.67
N ALA A 17 -8.14 -1.46 19.40
CA ALA A 17 -7.14 -0.55 19.93
C ALA A 17 -7.38 0.90 19.46
N PHE A 18 -7.65 1.09 18.15
CA PHE A 18 -7.95 2.39 17.56
C PHE A 18 -9.17 3.06 18.21
N VAL A 19 -10.30 2.35 18.33
CA VAL A 19 -11.55 2.86 18.92
C VAL A 19 -11.35 3.24 20.39
N ASN A 20 -10.56 2.47 21.13
CA ASN A 20 -10.28 2.72 22.54
C ASN A 20 -9.12 3.70 22.80
N GLY A 21 -8.60 4.34 21.74
CA GLY A 21 -7.49 5.31 21.85
C GLY A 21 -6.18 4.69 22.35
N GLN A 22 -6.01 3.38 22.20
CA GLN A 22 -4.80 2.65 22.58
C GLN A 22 -3.72 2.77 21.48
N PRO A 23 -2.43 2.53 21.80
CA PRO A 23 -1.38 2.48 20.80
C PRO A 23 -1.66 1.42 19.73
N THR A 24 -1.52 1.79 18.45
CA THR A 24 -1.79 0.90 17.32
C THR A 24 -0.55 0.48 16.53
N ALA A 25 0.62 1.06 16.81
CA ALA A 25 1.80 0.96 15.95
C ALA A 25 2.23 -0.50 15.68
N ASP A 26 2.29 -1.35 16.71
CA ASP A 26 2.72 -2.74 16.54
C ASP A 26 1.68 -3.60 15.82
N LEU A 27 0.39 -3.35 16.07
CA LEU A 27 -0.71 -4.02 15.35
C LEU A 27 -0.76 -3.60 13.88
N THR A 28 -0.51 -2.32 13.60
CA THR A 28 -0.39 -1.81 12.22
C THR A 28 0.78 -2.49 11.51
N ARG A 29 1.97 -2.54 12.13
CA ARG A 29 3.14 -3.22 11.54
C ARG A 29 2.86 -4.70 11.29
N HIS A 30 2.29 -5.41 12.27
CA HIS A 30 1.98 -6.82 12.12
C HIS A 30 0.98 -7.07 10.98
N LEU A 31 -0.09 -6.28 10.90
CA LEU A 31 -1.06 -6.43 9.82
C LEU A 31 -0.45 -6.07 8.45
N THR A 32 0.40 -5.05 8.40
CA THR A 32 1.17 -4.68 7.21
C THR A 32 2.01 -5.85 6.70
N ASP A 33 2.72 -6.56 7.59
CA ASP A 33 3.56 -7.71 7.22
C ASP A 33 2.72 -8.87 6.66
N LEU A 34 1.58 -9.17 7.30
CA LEU A 34 0.63 -10.18 6.81
C LEU A 34 0.00 -9.82 5.46
N SER A 35 0.00 -8.53 5.11
CA SER A 35 -0.59 -8.00 3.89
C SER A 35 0.41 -7.87 2.74
N ALA A 36 1.69 -8.09 3.00
CA ALA A 36 2.75 -8.03 2.00
C ALA A 36 2.88 -9.37 1.28
N HIS A 37 2.57 -9.39 -0.02
CA HIS A 37 2.63 -10.61 -0.82
C HIS A 37 3.74 -10.52 -1.84
N HIS A 38 4.59 -11.54 -1.87
CA HIS A 38 5.70 -11.63 -2.82
C HIS A 38 5.34 -12.59 -3.95
N PHE A 39 5.59 -12.18 -5.19
CA PHE A 39 5.49 -13.04 -6.35
C PHE A 39 6.80 -13.02 -7.14
N GLY A 40 7.40 -14.21 -7.32
CA GLY A 40 8.75 -14.34 -7.87
C GLY A 40 9.85 -13.90 -6.89
N ASP A 41 11.07 -13.76 -7.40
CA ASP A 41 12.19 -13.16 -6.66
C ASP A 41 12.07 -11.63 -6.68
N ALA A 42 11.21 -11.13 -5.80
CA ALA A 42 10.73 -9.75 -5.86
C ALA A 42 11.65 -8.78 -5.11
N ASN A 43 12.18 -7.79 -5.83
CA ASN A 43 12.85 -6.60 -5.26
C ASN A 43 12.21 -5.31 -5.82
N ARG A 44 10.89 -5.34 -5.95
CA ARG A 44 10.06 -4.34 -6.65
C ARG A 44 8.70 -4.30 -5.98
N LEU A 45 8.29 -3.14 -5.51
CA LEU A 45 6.91 -2.91 -5.06
C LEU A 45 6.05 -2.45 -6.24
N VAL A 46 4.81 -2.94 -6.32
CA VAL A 46 3.80 -2.46 -7.27
C VAL A 46 2.61 -1.85 -6.52
N ARG A 47 2.30 -0.59 -6.81
CA ARG A 47 1.14 0.16 -6.30
C ARG A 47 0.25 0.61 -7.45
N GLY A 48 -0.98 0.99 -7.12
CA GLY A 48 -1.94 1.50 -8.07
C GLY A 48 -3.37 1.14 -7.69
N LYS A 49 -4.28 1.27 -8.65
CA LYS A 49 -5.69 0.91 -8.47
C LYS A 49 -5.84 -0.60 -8.25
N TRP A 50 -6.61 -0.97 -7.23
CA TRP A 50 -7.16 -2.33 -7.12
C TRP A 50 -8.21 -2.53 -8.21
N ASP A 51 -8.07 -3.60 -9.01
CA ASP A 51 -9.00 -3.92 -10.11
C ASP A 51 -9.27 -5.43 -10.19
N GLY A 52 -9.20 -6.10 -9.04
CA GLY A 52 -9.27 -7.56 -8.93
C GLY A 52 -7.90 -8.24 -8.89
N GLN A 53 -7.92 -9.57 -8.88
CA GLN A 53 -6.77 -10.43 -8.63
C GLN A 53 -5.83 -10.59 -9.84
N ASP A 54 -6.34 -10.32 -11.04
CA ASP A 54 -5.63 -10.53 -12.31
C ASP A 54 -5.42 -9.22 -13.09
N ALA A 55 -5.79 -8.09 -12.50
CA ALA A 55 -5.65 -6.75 -13.08
C ALA A 55 -5.14 -5.74 -12.03
N GLY A 56 -4.97 -4.49 -12.45
CA GLY A 56 -4.40 -3.44 -11.60
C GLY A 56 -3.00 -3.79 -11.09
N TYR A 57 -2.66 -3.31 -9.90
CA TYR A 57 -1.32 -3.55 -9.33
C TYR A 57 -1.07 -5.03 -8.96
N ILE A 58 -2.11 -5.79 -8.57
CA ILE A 58 -1.97 -7.22 -8.24
C ILE A 58 -1.67 -8.03 -9.50
N GLY A 59 -2.44 -7.81 -10.57
CA GLY A 59 -2.20 -8.47 -11.86
C GLY A 59 -0.82 -8.14 -12.42
N GLU A 60 -0.39 -6.88 -12.33
CA GLU A 60 0.96 -6.45 -12.73
C GLU A 60 2.06 -7.17 -11.92
N ALA A 61 1.94 -7.24 -10.60
CA ALA A 61 2.92 -7.93 -9.76
C ALA A 61 2.98 -9.45 -10.03
N ARG A 62 1.83 -10.08 -10.29
CA ARG A 62 1.77 -11.52 -10.61
C ARG A 62 2.35 -11.85 -11.98
N ASN A 63 2.16 -10.98 -12.97
CA ASN A 63 2.67 -11.24 -14.31
C ASN A 63 4.16 -10.92 -14.45
N ASN A 64 4.64 -9.90 -13.74
CA ASN A 64 6.00 -9.36 -13.93
C ASN A 64 6.91 -9.49 -12.70
N GLY A 65 6.44 -10.18 -11.65
CA GLY A 65 7.11 -10.26 -10.37
C GLY A 65 7.00 -8.96 -9.57
N GLY A 66 6.88 -9.10 -8.26
CA GLY A 66 6.79 -7.95 -7.37
C GLY A 66 6.17 -8.27 -6.02
N ILE A 67 6.29 -7.28 -5.16
CA ILE A 67 5.61 -7.17 -3.88
C ILE A 67 4.33 -6.39 -4.13
N PHE A 68 3.22 -6.86 -3.57
CA PHE A 68 1.95 -6.15 -3.61
C PHE A 68 1.23 -6.26 -2.26
N PHE A 69 0.43 -5.24 -1.96
CA PHE A 69 -0.36 -5.22 -0.73
C PHE A 69 -1.71 -5.88 -0.97
N TYR A 70 -2.10 -6.86 -0.16
CA TYR A 70 -3.45 -7.43 -0.20
C TYR A 70 -3.83 -8.05 1.14
N THR A 71 -4.96 -7.63 1.70
CA THR A 71 -5.47 -8.10 3.00
C THR A 71 -6.63 -9.10 2.85
N GLY A 72 -7.41 -8.98 1.77
CA GLY A 72 -8.70 -9.66 1.62
C GLY A 72 -9.87 -8.94 2.28
N ASP A 73 -11.08 -9.26 1.82
CA ASP A 73 -12.30 -8.55 2.22
C ASP A 73 -12.63 -8.74 3.71
N ASP A 74 -12.45 -9.95 4.24
CA ASP A 74 -12.71 -10.23 5.67
C ASP A 74 -11.82 -9.39 6.60
N THR A 75 -10.56 -9.19 6.21
CA THR A 75 -9.61 -8.36 6.95
C THR A 75 -10.02 -6.88 6.91
N TRP A 76 -10.46 -6.37 5.74
CA TRP A 76 -10.98 -5.00 5.64
C TRP A 76 -12.25 -4.82 6.48
N ASN A 77 -13.19 -5.76 6.37
CA ASN A 77 -14.45 -5.73 7.13
C ASN A 77 -14.18 -5.70 8.64
N ALA A 78 -13.24 -6.50 9.13
CA ALA A 78 -12.84 -6.52 10.54
C ALA A 78 -12.18 -5.19 10.96
N MET A 79 -11.30 -4.64 10.12
CA MET A 79 -10.59 -3.40 10.43
C MET A 79 -11.51 -2.18 10.45
N GLU A 80 -12.57 -2.16 9.64
CA GLU A 80 -13.48 -1.01 9.51
C GLU A 80 -14.77 -1.17 10.34
N GLN A 81 -14.95 -2.30 11.02
CA GLN A 81 -16.16 -2.61 11.75
C GLN A 81 -16.52 -1.51 12.77
N GLY A 82 -17.73 -0.95 12.64
CA GLY A 82 -18.27 0.05 13.56
C GLY A 82 -17.64 1.44 13.43
N LEU A 83 -16.72 1.66 12.49
CA LEU A 83 -16.14 2.96 12.20
C LEU A 83 -17.02 3.76 11.25
N ASP A 84 -17.06 5.08 11.41
CA ASP A 84 -17.56 5.96 10.37
C ASP A 84 -16.56 6.03 9.19
N SER A 85 -17.01 6.61 8.06
CA SER A 85 -16.19 6.67 6.84
C SER A 85 -14.88 7.45 7.02
N GLN A 86 -14.83 8.46 7.89
CA GLN A 86 -13.62 9.24 8.13
C GLN A 86 -12.63 8.44 8.98
N GLN A 87 -13.12 7.77 10.02
CA GLN A 87 -12.34 6.88 10.88
C GLN A 87 -11.77 5.70 10.08
N ALA A 88 -12.60 5.03 9.29
CA ALA A 88 -12.18 3.93 8.42
C ALA A 88 -11.10 4.40 7.44
N ALA A 89 -11.33 5.50 6.71
CA ALA A 89 -10.34 6.04 5.78
C ALA A 89 -9.01 6.43 6.46
N GLY A 90 -9.08 6.93 7.70
CA GLY A 90 -7.91 7.25 8.51
C GLY A 90 -7.12 6.01 8.92
N LEU A 91 -7.79 4.96 9.39
CA LEU A 91 -7.15 3.71 9.79
C LEU A 91 -6.55 2.97 8.58
N THR A 92 -7.28 2.91 7.46
CA THR A 92 -6.81 2.36 6.19
C THR A 92 -5.59 3.11 5.67
N TRP A 93 -5.57 4.44 5.79
CA TRP A 93 -4.38 5.22 5.42
C TRP A 93 -3.17 4.89 6.29
N ARG A 94 -3.32 4.76 7.61
CA ARG A 94 -2.19 4.39 8.51
C ARG A 94 -1.56 3.05 8.11
N LEU A 95 -2.37 2.07 7.72
CA LEU A 95 -1.89 0.77 7.27
C LEU A 95 -1.10 0.88 5.96
N ASN A 96 -1.62 1.64 4.99
CA ASN A 96 -0.93 1.90 3.72
C ASN A 96 0.38 2.68 3.91
N GLU A 97 0.37 3.70 4.76
CA GLU A 97 1.54 4.50 5.09
C GLU A 97 2.62 3.66 5.75
N SER A 98 2.25 2.86 6.77
CA SER A 98 3.18 1.94 7.43
C SER A 98 3.78 0.94 6.43
N PHE A 99 2.97 0.40 5.51
CA PHE A 99 3.47 -0.49 4.47
C PHE A 99 4.48 0.20 3.56
N LEU A 100 4.17 1.37 3.03
CA LEU A 100 5.09 2.11 2.15
C LEU A 100 6.39 2.48 2.87
N ALA A 101 6.30 2.94 4.12
CA ALA A 101 7.46 3.24 4.95
C ALA A 101 8.37 2.02 5.11
N THR A 102 7.82 0.88 5.55
CA THR A 102 8.57 -0.37 5.69
C THR A 102 9.26 -0.77 4.39
N GLN A 103 8.56 -0.73 3.25
CA GLN A 103 9.17 -1.12 1.96
C GLN A 103 10.32 -0.19 1.52
N MET A 104 10.25 1.11 1.84
CA MET A 104 11.34 2.04 1.59
C MET A 104 12.51 1.86 2.56
N GLU A 105 12.23 1.56 3.83
CA GLU A 105 13.23 1.27 4.87
C GLU A 105 14.00 -0.03 4.58
N ASP A 106 13.28 -1.08 4.16
CA ASP A 106 13.86 -2.34 3.68
C ASP A 106 14.70 -2.13 2.41
N GLY A 107 14.44 -1.02 1.71
CA GLY A 107 15.31 -0.53 0.66
C GLY A 107 15.20 -1.31 -0.64
N LEU A 108 13.97 -1.63 -1.04
CA LEU A 108 13.67 -2.25 -2.33
C LEU A 108 14.33 -1.48 -3.49
N ALA A 109 14.70 -2.18 -4.56
CA ALA A 109 15.33 -1.53 -5.70
C ALA A 109 14.41 -0.51 -6.40
N ARG A 110 13.09 -0.75 -6.40
CA ARG A 110 12.12 0.15 -7.04
C ARG A 110 10.70 0.01 -6.50
N ILE A 111 9.93 1.09 -6.64
CA ILE A 111 8.49 1.16 -6.38
C ILE A 111 7.83 1.66 -7.67
N ASP A 112 6.92 0.88 -8.23
CA ASP A 112 6.20 1.21 -9.46
C ASP A 112 4.75 1.57 -9.18
N CYS A 113 4.29 2.69 -9.74
CA CYS A 113 2.89 3.08 -9.71
C CYS A 113 2.23 2.78 -11.06
N VAL A 114 1.30 1.83 -11.06
CA VAL A 114 0.44 1.50 -12.21
C VAL A 114 -0.63 2.56 -12.35
N VAL A 115 -0.65 3.24 -13.49
CA VAL A 115 -1.66 4.25 -13.84
C VAL A 115 -2.75 3.60 -14.68
N ASP A 116 -4.01 3.83 -14.32
CA ASP A 116 -5.14 3.49 -15.18
C ASP A 116 -5.21 4.48 -16.34
N PHE A 117 -4.50 4.17 -17.43
CA PHE A 117 -4.38 5.03 -18.60
C PHE A 117 -5.69 5.25 -19.36
N LYS A 118 -6.77 4.54 -19.01
CA LYS A 118 -8.11 4.85 -19.52
C LYS A 118 -8.69 6.11 -18.89
N ARG A 119 -8.24 6.46 -17.68
CA ARG A 119 -8.75 7.58 -16.88
C ARG A 119 -7.74 8.72 -16.71
N PHE A 120 -6.46 8.41 -16.65
CA PHE A 120 -5.41 9.37 -16.31
C PHE A 120 -4.24 9.28 -17.29
N SER A 121 -3.58 10.40 -17.60
CA SER A 121 -2.41 10.38 -18.48
C SER A 121 -1.09 10.32 -17.71
N SER A 122 -1.10 10.60 -16.41
CA SER A 122 0.08 10.63 -15.55
C SER A 122 -0.26 10.45 -14.06
N LEU A 123 0.76 10.36 -13.21
CA LEU A 123 0.56 10.40 -11.74
C LEU A 123 0.01 11.76 -11.28
N GLU A 124 0.41 12.85 -11.92
CA GLU A 124 -0.09 14.19 -11.64
C GLU A 124 -1.59 14.30 -11.94
N ASP A 125 -2.08 13.62 -12.98
CA ASP A 125 -3.51 13.54 -13.25
C ASP A 125 -4.26 12.78 -12.15
N VAL A 126 -3.69 11.70 -11.61
CA VAL A 126 -4.28 11.00 -10.45
C VAL A 126 -4.39 11.95 -9.25
N LEU A 127 -3.31 12.69 -8.95
CA LEU A 127 -3.29 13.67 -7.85
C LEU A 127 -4.30 14.81 -8.04
N ARG A 128 -4.58 15.21 -9.28
CA ARG A 128 -5.46 16.33 -9.61
C ARG A 128 -6.93 15.94 -9.74
N LEU A 129 -7.21 14.80 -10.38
CA LEU A 129 -8.55 14.37 -10.76
C LEU A 129 -9.17 13.39 -9.75
N ASP A 130 -8.36 12.75 -8.91
CA ASP A 130 -8.79 11.75 -7.93
C ASP A 130 -8.02 11.91 -6.61
N SER A 131 -7.92 13.17 -6.15
CA SER A 131 -7.02 13.63 -5.07
C SER A 131 -7.24 12.95 -3.72
N ASP A 132 -8.44 12.41 -3.49
CA ASP A 132 -8.85 11.80 -2.24
C ASP A 132 -8.70 10.27 -2.25
N SER A 133 -8.40 9.68 -3.41
CA SER A 133 -8.15 8.24 -3.54
C SER A 133 -6.91 7.81 -2.77
N PHE A 134 -6.88 6.54 -2.34
CA PHE A 134 -5.68 5.96 -1.73
C PHE A 134 -4.48 6.00 -2.69
N SER A 135 -4.68 5.74 -3.98
CA SER A 135 -3.62 5.90 -4.99
C SER A 135 -3.01 7.31 -4.98
N ALA A 136 -3.83 8.36 -4.91
CA ALA A 136 -3.34 9.73 -4.83
C ALA A 136 -2.57 9.99 -3.53
N LYS A 137 -3.06 9.48 -2.39
CA LYS A 137 -2.35 9.59 -1.10
C LYS A 137 -1.00 8.88 -1.13
N GLU A 138 -0.93 7.67 -1.67
CA GLU A 138 0.31 6.90 -1.83
C GLU A 138 1.32 7.61 -2.72
N ILE A 139 0.89 8.10 -3.89
CA ILE A 139 1.73 8.87 -4.81
C ILE A 139 2.28 10.12 -4.11
N ARG A 140 1.42 10.87 -3.40
CA ARG A 140 1.84 12.06 -2.64
C ARG A 140 2.87 11.70 -1.57
N TYR A 141 2.63 10.64 -0.83
CA TYR A 141 3.56 10.16 0.19
C TYR A 141 4.93 9.81 -0.40
N LEU A 142 4.99 9.15 -1.56
CA LEU A 142 6.24 8.84 -2.25
C LEU A 142 6.95 10.10 -2.76
N PHE A 143 6.23 11.11 -3.26
CA PHE A 143 6.84 12.40 -3.60
C PHE A 143 7.50 13.08 -2.40
N GLU A 144 6.85 13.03 -1.25
CA GLU A 144 7.28 13.74 -0.04
C GLU A 144 8.42 13.01 0.69
N ASN A 145 8.43 11.67 0.68
CA ASN A 145 9.29 10.89 1.57
C ASN A 145 10.38 10.09 0.84
N ALA A 146 10.13 9.60 -0.38
CA ALA A 146 11.01 8.61 -1.00
C ALA A 146 12.46 9.13 -1.21
N GLY A 147 12.63 10.42 -1.45
CA GLY A 147 13.95 11.05 -1.55
C GLY A 147 14.79 10.92 -0.27
N ALA A 148 14.16 11.02 0.91
CA ALA A 148 14.85 10.84 2.19
C ALA A 148 15.34 9.39 2.40
N HIS A 149 14.72 8.43 1.72
CA HIS A 149 15.12 7.01 1.71
C HIS A 149 16.07 6.65 0.54
N GLY A 150 16.55 7.64 -0.23
CA GLY A 150 17.50 7.43 -1.32
C GLY A 150 16.86 6.97 -2.63
N TYR A 151 15.60 7.32 -2.88
CA TYR A 151 14.92 7.05 -4.14
C TYR A 151 14.82 8.30 -5.01
N GLU A 152 14.98 8.11 -6.31
CA GLU A 152 14.72 9.11 -7.34
C GLU A 152 13.54 8.70 -8.20
N ARG A 153 12.71 9.69 -8.57
CA ARG A 153 11.59 9.44 -9.47
C ARG A 153 12.08 9.31 -10.91
N VAL A 154 11.70 8.21 -11.56
CA VAL A 154 11.90 7.94 -12.99
C VAL A 154 10.55 7.55 -13.60
N GLY A 155 9.92 8.49 -14.32
CA GLY A 155 8.59 8.28 -14.88
C GLY A 155 7.53 8.04 -13.80
N ASN A 156 6.89 6.88 -13.83
CA ASN A 156 5.87 6.46 -12.84
C ASN A 156 6.45 5.57 -11.73
N SER A 157 7.77 5.59 -11.57
CA SER A 157 8.48 4.76 -10.61
C SER A 157 9.40 5.60 -9.73
N TRP A 158 9.71 5.06 -8.55
CA TRP A 158 10.78 5.52 -7.67
C TRP A 158 11.84 4.43 -7.65
N VAL A 159 13.06 4.78 -8.06
CA VAL A 159 14.19 3.85 -8.17
C VAL A 159 15.21 4.20 -7.11
N ARG A 160 15.65 3.21 -6.34
CA ARG A 160 16.66 3.41 -5.32
C ARG A 160 17.98 3.72 -6.00
N ILE A 161 18.58 4.86 -5.66
CA ILE A 161 19.93 5.19 -6.12
C ILE A 161 20.86 4.30 -5.30
N LYS A 162 21.43 3.27 -5.94
CA LYS A 162 22.58 2.58 -5.34
C LYS A 162 23.69 3.63 -5.25
N GLY A 163 24.15 3.93 -4.04
CA GLY A 163 25.35 4.73 -3.86
C GLY A 163 26.48 4.16 -4.71
N GLY A 164 27.19 5.05 -5.43
CA GLY A 164 28.41 4.72 -6.15
C GLY A 164 29.56 4.29 -5.23
#